data_AF-A0A143BNR2-F1
#
_entry.id   AF-A0A143BNR2-F1
#
_cell.length_a   1.000
_cell.length_b   1.000
_cell.length_c   1.000
_cell.angle_alpha   90.00
_cell.angle_beta   90.00
_cell.angle_gamma   90.00
#
_symmetry.space_group_name_H-M   'P 1'
#
loop_
_entity.id
_entity.type
_entity.pdbx_description
1 polymer ?
#
loop_
_entity_poly.entity_id
_entity_poly.type
_entity_poly.pdbx_seq_one_letter_code
_entity_poly.pdbx_strand_id
1 'polypeptide(L)'
;MRMKLAAAVLAAGTVMACARANQEAAVATATPIAASPAAPGAPAAPAQRRQPVSPMKMDTVRQQAIATLMATLKGRENEPAGVVFKNVKLHKDMPVKEFLTMMDEQYGRGLGFTCVNCHMDNGDYASDERKNKVIARQMERMQRDIDSKYIAKVKELDDPRPKTTCVMCHRGTPHMPNTMDVPTAPVPQRKRG
;
A
#
# COMPACT_ATOMS: atom_id res chain seq x y z
N MET A 1 -53.20 20.94 40.17
CA MET A 1 -54.24 20.78 39.12
C MET A 1 -54.13 21.94 38.14
N ARG A 2 -54.17 21.63 36.83
CA ARG A 2 -54.31 22.51 35.64
C ARG A 2 -53.04 23.24 35.17
N MET A 3 -52.31 22.64 34.23
CA MET A 3 -52.49 22.79 32.76
C MET A 3 -52.22 24.21 32.28
N LYS A 4 -51.05 24.43 31.69
CA LYS A 4 -50.85 25.52 30.72
C LYS A 4 -51.02 24.93 29.33
N LEU A 5 -52.15 25.31 28.72
CA LEU A 5 -52.51 25.05 27.33
C LEU A 5 -51.62 25.88 26.40
N ALA A 6 -51.31 25.28 25.27
CA ALA A 6 -50.60 25.84 24.14
C ALA A 6 -51.33 27.04 23.51
N ALA A 7 -50.56 28.03 23.07
CA ALA A 7 -51.00 29.03 22.11
C ALA A 7 -50.40 28.67 20.74
N ALA A 8 -51.27 28.23 19.83
CA ALA A 8 -50.96 28.06 18.42
C ALA A 8 -51.09 29.41 17.71
N VAL A 9 -50.02 29.85 17.05
CA VAL A 9 -50.08 30.92 16.05
C VAL A 9 -49.84 30.26 14.70
N LEU A 10 -50.90 30.24 13.87
CA LEU A 10 -50.80 29.89 12.46
C LEU A 10 -50.06 31.01 11.73
N ALA A 11 -48.86 30.72 11.25
CA ALA A 11 -48.23 31.45 10.16
C ALA A 11 -48.28 30.56 8.92
N ALA A 12 -49.10 30.96 7.95
CA ALA A 12 -49.11 30.40 6.61
C ALA A 12 -47.76 30.68 5.95
N GLY A 13 -46.87 29.71 5.98
CA GLY A 13 -45.60 29.71 5.25
C GLY A 13 -45.76 28.89 3.97
N THR A 14 -45.69 29.58 2.84
CA THR A 14 -45.59 29.02 1.50
C THR A 14 -44.50 27.95 1.42
N VAL A 15 -44.87 26.75 1.00
CA VAL A 15 -43.92 25.68 0.64
C VAL A 15 -43.29 26.07 -0.70
N MET A 16 -42.20 26.84 -0.63
CA MET A 16 -41.32 27.06 -1.78
C MET A 16 -40.52 25.76 -1.97
N ALA A 17 -41.02 24.91 -2.87
CA ALA A 17 -40.30 23.72 -3.32
C ALA A 17 -39.02 24.16 -4.05
N CYS A 18 -37.92 24.29 -3.31
CA CYS A 18 -36.59 24.37 -3.90
C CYS A 18 -36.21 22.97 -4.38
N ALA A 19 -36.53 22.68 -5.64
CA ALA A 19 -35.92 21.59 -6.38
C ALA A 19 -34.40 21.80 -6.36
N ARG A 20 -33.70 21.10 -5.46
CA ARG A 20 -32.25 20.93 -5.57
C ARG A 20 -32.01 19.88 -6.64
N ALA A 21 -31.81 20.36 -7.86
CA ALA A 21 -31.24 19.59 -8.94
C ALA A 21 -29.97 18.89 -8.43
N ASN A 22 -29.86 17.60 -8.72
CA ASN A 22 -28.61 16.86 -8.65
C ASN A 22 -27.58 17.59 -9.51
N GLN A 23 -26.68 18.36 -8.88
CA GLN A 23 -25.44 18.74 -9.54
C GLN A 23 -24.51 17.53 -9.46
N GLU A 24 -24.67 16.67 -10.46
CA GLU A 24 -23.60 15.84 -10.95
C GLU A 24 -22.48 16.82 -11.34
N ALA A 25 -21.49 16.96 -10.46
CA ALA A 25 -20.30 17.73 -10.78
C ALA A 25 -19.66 17.03 -11.98
N ALA A 26 -19.85 17.61 -13.16
CA ALA A 26 -19.16 17.21 -14.36
C ALA A 26 -17.68 17.13 -14.03
N VAL A 27 -17.13 15.92 -14.10
CA VAL A 27 -15.69 15.67 -14.09
C VAL A 27 -15.10 16.66 -15.08
N ALA A 28 -14.30 17.60 -14.60
CA ALA A 28 -13.54 18.49 -15.46
C ALA A 28 -12.69 17.58 -16.36
N THR A 29 -13.08 17.48 -17.63
CA THR A 29 -12.31 16.79 -18.65
C THR A 29 -10.94 17.44 -18.65
N ALA A 30 -9.92 16.68 -18.24
CA ALA A 30 -8.54 17.13 -18.31
C ALA A 30 -8.29 17.60 -19.75
N THR A 31 -7.95 18.88 -19.90
CA THR A 31 -7.49 19.42 -21.17
C THR A 31 -6.27 18.60 -21.57
N PRO A 32 -6.25 17.96 -22.76
CA PRO A 32 -5.04 17.28 -23.20
C PRO A 32 -3.92 18.32 -23.27
N ILE A 33 -2.78 18.00 -22.67
CA ILE A 33 -1.54 18.76 -22.89
C ILE A 33 -1.33 18.76 -24.40
N ALA A 34 -1.41 19.93 -25.02
CA ALA A 34 -1.11 20.06 -26.44
C ALA A 34 0.31 19.53 -26.65
N ALA A 35 0.43 18.40 -27.34
CA ALA A 35 1.70 17.96 -27.86
C ALA A 35 2.16 19.04 -28.84
N SER A 36 3.33 19.65 -28.58
CA SER A 36 4.01 20.43 -29.62
C SER A 36 4.08 19.55 -30.88
N PRO A 37 3.73 20.06 -32.07
CA PRO A 37 3.86 19.28 -33.29
C PRO A 37 5.34 18.94 -33.47
N ALA A 38 5.67 17.66 -33.28
CA ALA A 38 6.96 17.14 -33.69
C ALA A 38 7.09 17.41 -35.19
N ALA A 39 8.22 18.00 -35.60
CA ALA A 39 8.51 18.21 -37.01
C ALA A 39 8.37 16.86 -37.75
N PRO A 40 7.59 16.80 -38.86
CA PRO A 40 7.45 15.57 -39.61
C PRO A 40 8.81 15.15 -40.16
N GLY A 41 9.33 14.00 -39.70
CA GLY A 41 10.55 13.39 -40.22
C GLY A 41 11.72 13.23 -39.24
N ALA A 42 11.60 13.69 -37.98
CA ALA A 42 12.61 13.35 -36.97
C ALA A 42 12.37 11.92 -36.44
N PRO A 43 13.32 10.97 -36.58
CA PRO A 43 13.20 9.68 -35.93
C PRO A 43 13.13 9.91 -34.42
N ALA A 44 12.11 9.35 -33.77
CA ALA A 44 12.01 9.37 -32.32
C ALA A 44 13.30 8.73 -31.76
N ALA A 45 14.08 9.52 -31.03
CA ALA A 45 15.22 8.98 -30.31
C ALA A 45 14.73 7.81 -29.44
N PRO A 46 15.41 6.65 -29.44
CA PRO A 46 14.97 5.52 -28.65
C PRO A 46 14.85 5.98 -27.21
N ALA A 47 13.64 5.84 -26.63
CA ALA A 47 13.42 6.15 -25.23
C ALA A 47 14.48 5.39 -24.43
N GLN A 48 15.43 6.12 -23.84
CA GLN A 48 16.46 5.51 -23.02
C GLN A 48 15.74 4.71 -21.94
N ARG A 49 15.83 3.38 -22.03
CA ARG A 49 15.22 2.47 -21.08
C ARG A 49 15.82 2.84 -19.73
N ARG A 50 15.01 3.45 -18.85
CA ARG A 50 15.47 3.83 -17.51
C ARG A 50 16.06 2.57 -16.90
N GLN A 51 17.36 2.60 -16.62
CA GLN A 51 18.02 1.46 -16.01
C GLN A 51 17.32 1.18 -14.67
N PRO A 52 16.88 -0.05 -14.42
CA PRO A 52 16.25 -0.37 -13.15
C PRO A 52 17.24 -0.08 -12.02
N VAL A 53 16.76 0.59 -10.98
CA VAL A 53 17.59 0.91 -9.80
C VAL A 53 18.11 -0.41 -9.22
N SER A 54 19.41 -0.49 -8.91
CA SER A 54 19.99 -1.73 -8.41
C SER A 54 19.37 -2.14 -7.06
N PRO A 55 19.22 -3.45 -6.76
CA PRO A 55 18.70 -3.91 -5.47
C PRO A 55 19.47 -3.34 -4.28
N MET A 56 20.79 -3.22 -4.37
CA MET A 56 21.62 -2.61 -3.32
C MET A 56 21.26 -1.15 -3.06
N LYS A 57 21.04 -0.35 -4.12
CA LYS A 57 20.66 1.05 -3.95
C LYS A 57 19.27 1.18 -3.33
N MET A 58 18.34 0.32 -3.71
CA MET A 58 17.01 0.27 -3.07
C MET A 58 17.14 -0.09 -1.59
N ASP A 59 18.03 -1.05 -1.25
CA ASP A 59 18.35 -1.46 0.12
C ASP A 59 18.84 -0.31 0.99
N THR A 60 19.85 0.40 0.53
CA THR A 60 20.40 1.56 1.24
C THR A 60 19.34 2.63 1.50
N VAL A 61 18.50 2.93 0.51
CA VAL A 61 17.44 3.95 0.65
C VAL A 61 16.41 3.56 1.73
N ARG A 62 16.01 2.29 1.80
CA ARG A 62 15.06 1.86 2.83
C ARG A 62 15.68 1.85 4.22
N GLN A 63 16.89 1.33 4.36
CA GLN A 63 17.60 1.31 5.65
C GLN A 63 17.78 2.73 6.21
N GLN A 64 18.11 3.69 5.34
CA GLN A 64 18.17 5.10 5.72
C GLN A 64 16.82 5.63 6.21
N ALA A 65 15.73 5.35 5.50
CA ALA A 65 14.39 5.77 5.91
C ALA A 65 13.99 5.18 7.28
N ILE A 66 14.28 3.90 7.53
CA ILE A 66 14.04 3.26 8.83
C ILE A 66 14.90 3.88 9.92
N ALA A 67 16.19 4.10 9.66
CA ALA A 67 17.10 4.71 10.62
C ALA A 67 16.63 6.13 11.02
N THR A 68 16.17 6.93 10.04
CA THR A 68 15.59 8.25 10.30
C THR A 68 14.33 8.16 11.17
N LEU A 69 13.42 7.22 10.87
CA LEU A 69 12.22 7.02 11.69
C LEU A 69 12.55 6.54 13.11
N MET A 70 13.48 5.61 13.27
CA MET A 70 13.91 5.13 14.59
C MET A 70 14.57 6.25 15.43
N ALA A 71 15.33 7.13 14.79
CA ALA A 71 15.96 8.26 15.48
C ALA A 71 14.93 9.24 16.09
N THR A 72 13.77 9.44 15.44
CA THR A 72 12.70 10.30 15.98
C THR A 72 11.88 9.63 17.08
N LEU A 73 12.05 8.32 17.29
CA LEU A 73 11.25 7.50 18.21
C LEU A 73 12.08 6.94 19.38
N LYS A 74 13.23 7.54 19.65
CA LYS A 74 14.13 7.12 20.73
C LYS A 74 13.37 7.07 22.08
N GLY A 75 13.42 5.92 22.74
CA GLY A 75 12.73 5.67 24.01
C GLY A 75 11.28 5.17 23.89
N ARG A 76 10.75 5.07 22.66
CA ARG A 76 9.39 4.59 22.36
C ARG A 76 9.38 3.31 21.53
N GLU A 77 10.52 2.63 21.42
CA GLU A 77 10.73 1.49 20.53
C GLU A 77 9.83 0.29 20.86
N ASN A 78 9.44 0.17 22.12
CA ASN A 78 8.61 -0.91 22.65
C ASN A 78 7.13 -0.52 22.81
N GLU A 79 6.76 0.73 22.51
CA GLU A 79 5.36 1.13 22.53
C GLU A 79 4.58 0.44 21.40
N PRO A 80 3.27 0.18 21.56
CA PRO A 80 2.44 -0.33 20.49
C PRO A 80 2.41 0.62 19.28
N ALA A 81 2.61 0.10 18.08
CA ALA A 81 2.61 0.88 16.85
C ALA A 81 1.30 1.66 16.62
N GLY A 82 0.16 1.13 17.08
CA GLY A 82 -1.14 1.78 17.03
C GLY A 82 -1.30 2.99 17.96
N VAL A 83 -0.43 3.13 18.96
CA VAL A 83 -0.35 4.30 19.84
C VAL A 83 0.59 5.35 19.24
N VAL A 84 1.72 4.90 18.68
CA VAL A 84 2.76 5.80 18.17
C VAL A 84 2.42 6.37 16.79
N PHE A 85 1.87 5.55 15.90
CA PHE A 85 1.60 5.91 14.51
C PHE A 85 0.11 6.04 14.22
N LYS A 86 -0.22 6.95 13.29
CA LYS A 86 -1.57 7.10 12.76
C LYS A 86 -1.87 6.05 11.72
N ASN A 87 -3.14 5.64 11.64
CA ASN A 87 -3.68 4.75 10.59
C ASN A 87 -3.04 3.34 10.54
N VAL A 88 -2.56 2.82 11.67
CA VAL A 88 -2.20 1.39 11.82
C VAL A 88 -3.48 0.59 12.03
N LYS A 89 -3.86 -0.26 11.07
CA LYS A 89 -5.13 -1.02 11.11
C LYS A 89 -4.97 -2.48 11.55
N LEU A 90 -3.84 -3.12 11.22
CA LEU A 90 -3.66 -4.57 11.32
C LEU A 90 -2.66 -5.02 12.40
N HIS A 91 -1.62 -4.21 12.67
CA HIS A 91 -0.53 -4.52 13.61
C HIS A 91 -0.44 -3.50 14.74
N LYS A 92 -1.57 -3.16 15.36
CA LYS A 92 -1.65 -2.08 16.36
C LYS A 92 -0.81 -2.37 17.60
N ASP A 93 -0.79 -3.62 18.03
CA ASP A 93 -0.16 -4.04 19.28
C ASP A 93 1.32 -4.42 19.10
N MET A 94 1.80 -4.43 17.85
CA MET A 94 3.19 -4.72 17.54
C MET A 94 4.10 -3.60 18.08
N PRO A 95 5.20 -3.90 18.79
CA PRO A 95 6.19 -2.92 19.18
C PRO A 95 6.69 -2.10 17.98
N VAL A 96 6.87 -0.79 18.16
CA VAL A 96 7.32 0.13 17.09
C VAL A 96 8.56 -0.38 16.35
N LYS A 97 9.56 -0.89 17.08
CA LYS A 97 10.78 -1.42 16.47
C LYS A 97 10.49 -2.59 15.53
N GLU A 98 9.70 -3.56 15.99
CA GLU A 98 9.30 -4.73 15.21
C GLU A 98 8.43 -4.33 14.01
N PHE A 99 7.53 -3.35 14.20
CA PHE A 99 6.69 -2.82 13.15
C PHE A 99 7.50 -2.18 12.03
N LEU A 100 8.51 -1.36 12.36
CA LEU A 100 9.39 -0.74 11.38
C LEU A 100 10.31 -1.76 10.69
N THR A 101 10.81 -2.76 11.42
CA THR A 101 11.53 -3.89 10.80
C THR A 101 10.64 -4.63 9.79
N MET A 102 9.39 -4.93 10.15
CA MET A 102 8.45 -5.59 9.25
C MET A 102 8.11 -4.74 8.02
N MET A 103 8.00 -3.41 8.16
CA MET A 103 7.87 -2.47 7.04
C MET A 103 9.05 -2.55 6.05
N ASP A 104 10.28 -2.65 6.53
CA ASP A 104 11.44 -2.80 5.65
C ASP A 104 11.51 -4.18 5.01
N GLU A 105 11.39 -5.24 5.82
CA GLU A 105 11.73 -6.58 5.37
C GLU A 105 10.63 -7.22 4.52
N GLN A 106 9.38 -7.14 4.97
CA GLN A 106 8.26 -7.81 4.28
C GLN A 106 7.75 -6.98 3.12
N TYR A 107 7.59 -5.67 3.32
CA TYR A 107 7.04 -4.77 2.31
C TYR A 107 8.11 -4.16 1.43
N GLY A 108 9.18 -3.60 1.99
CA GLY A 108 10.27 -3.01 1.22
C GLY A 108 11.03 -4.06 0.40
N ARG A 109 11.84 -4.87 1.09
CA ARG A 109 12.68 -5.90 0.49
C ARG A 109 11.84 -7.00 -0.17
N GLY A 110 10.80 -7.48 0.50
CA GLY A 110 9.98 -8.58 0.00
C GLY A 110 9.22 -8.28 -1.29
N LEU A 111 8.82 -7.03 -1.52
CA LEU A 111 8.14 -6.59 -2.75
C LEU A 111 9.09 -5.95 -3.78
N GLY A 112 10.36 -5.75 -3.44
CA GLY A 112 11.30 -5.00 -4.30
C GLY A 112 10.97 -3.51 -4.42
N PHE A 113 10.32 -2.95 -3.40
CA PHE A 113 9.91 -1.55 -3.34
C PHE A 113 10.83 -0.74 -2.41
N THR A 114 10.73 0.58 -2.49
CA THR A 114 11.11 1.52 -1.42
C THR A 114 9.85 2.03 -0.71
N CYS A 115 10.04 2.74 0.40
CA CYS A 115 8.94 3.24 1.23
C CYS A 115 7.95 4.12 0.43
N VAL A 116 8.45 4.92 -0.51
CA VAL A 116 7.68 5.85 -1.36
C VAL A 116 6.79 5.15 -2.40
N ASN A 117 6.98 3.85 -2.65
CA ASN A 117 6.06 3.11 -3.51
C ASN A 117 4.68 2.94 -2.85
N CYS A 118 4.61 2.97 -1.52
CA CYS A 118 3.38 2.80 -0.75
C CYS A 118 3.03 4.03 0.10
N HIS A 119 4.01 4.82 0.52
CA HIS A 119 3.81 6.01 1.34
C HIS A 119 4.01 7.30 0.51
N MET A 120 3.62 8.43 1.08
CA MET A 120 3.79 9.73 0.44
C MET A 120 5.23 10.22 0.59
N ASP A 121 5.74 10.87 -0.45
CA ASP A 121 7.16 11.27 -0.54
C ASP A 121 7.47 12.46 0.37
N ASN A 122 6.44 13.13 0.88
CA ASN A 122 6.52 14.23 1.84
C ASN A 122 6.63 13.76 3.31
N GLY A 123 6.79 12.46 3.54
CA GLY A 123 6.87 11.88 4.89
C GLY A 123 5.51 11.59 5.53
N ASP A 124 4.40 11.77 4.81
CA ASP A 124 3.10 11.28 5.30
C ASP A 124 2.98 9.77 5.10
N TYR A 125 3.35 9.03 6.15
CA TYR A 125 3.20 7.59 6.22
C TYR A 125 1.76 7.13 6.52
N ALA A 126 0.89 8.03 6.99
CA ALA A 126 -0.46 7.71 7.43
C ALA A 126 -1.49 7.74 6.29
N SER A 127 -1.29 8.58 5.27
CA SER A 127 -2.19 8.69 4.10
C SER A 127 -2.45 7.35 3.40
N ASP A 128 -3.69 7.16 2.92
CA ASP A 128 -4.12 6.02 2.10
C ASP A 128 -4.24 6.42 0.60
N GLU A 129 -3.74 7.60 0.19
CA GLU A 129 -3.83 8.10 -1.20
C GLU A 129 -3.08 7.23 -2.22
N ARG A 130 -1.97 6.60 -1.81
CA ARG A 130 -1.23 5.64 -2.64
C ARG A 130 -1.99 4.31 -2.67
N LYS A 131 -2.51 3.94 -3.84
CA LYS A 131 -3.23 2.66 -4.05
C LYS A 131 -2.46 1.43 -3.55
N ASN A 132 -1.12 1.41 -3.66
CA ASN A 132 -0.29 0.28 -3.27
C ASN A 132 -0.40 -0.04 -1.77
N LYS A 133 -0.56 0.97 -0.90
CA LYS A 133 -0.79 0.76 0.54
C LYS A 133 -2.15 0.12 0.83
N VAL A 134 -3.19 0.53 0.10
CA VAL A 134 -4.52 -0.08 0.19
C VAL A 134 -4.47 -1.54 -0.25
N ILE A 135 -3.81 -1.84 -1.37
CA ILE A 135 -3.60 -3.20 -1.88
C ILE A 135 -2.82 -4.04 -0.86
N ALA A 136 -1.70 -3.54 -0.34
CA ALA A 136 -0.88 -4.25 0.64
C ALA A 136 -1.69 -4.68 1.87
N ARG A 137 -2.59 -3.82 2.36
CA ARG A 137 -3.49 -4.14 3.47
C ARG A 137 -4.46 -5.28 3.13
N GLN A 138 -4.93 -5.36 1.89
CA GLN A 138 -5.79 -6.48 1.45
C GLN A 138 -4.98 -7.77 1.30
N MET A 139 -3.76 -7.68 0.76
CA MET A 139 -2.85 -8.82 0.65
C MET A 139 -2.49 -9.39 2.02
N GLU A 140 -2.31 -8.53 3.03
CA GLU A 140 -2.07 -8.99 4.40
C GLU A 140 -3.29 -9.70 5.00
N ARG A 141 -4.52 -9.25 4.70
CA ARG A 141 -5.73 -9.98 5.11
C ARG A 141 -5.81 -11.34 4.45
N MET A 142 -5.52 -11.42 3.15
CA MET A 142 -5.44 -12.70 2.43
C MET A 142 -4.39 -13.62 3.05
N GLN A 143 -3.20 -13.09 3.39
CA GLN A 143 -2.14 -13.86 4.04
C GLN A 143 -2.58 -14.44 5.39
N ARG A 144 -3.20 -13.62 6.25
CA ARG A 144 -3.76 -14.08 7.53
C ARG A 144 -4.81 -15.17 7.35
N ASP A 145 -5.64 -15.05 6.31
CA ASP A 145 -6.61 -16.07 5.94
C ASP A 145 -5.92 -17.35 5.46
N ILE A 146 -4.86 -17.24 4.66
CA ILE A 146 -4.08 -18.39 4.20
C ILE A 146 -3.50 -19.15 5.39
N ASP A 147 -2.84 -18.41 6.28
CA ASP A 147 -2.19 -18.93 7.47
C ASP A 147 -3.19 -19.65 8.38
N SER A 148 -4.28 -18.98 8.71
CA SER A 148 -5.26 -19.48 9.69
C SER A 148 -6.17 -20.57 9.15
N LYS A 149 -6.59 -20.49 7.88
CA LYS A 149 -7.60 -21.40 7.32
C LYS A 149 -6.99 -22.65 6.69
N TYR A 150 -5.76 -22.56 6.18
CA TYR A 150 -5.14 -23.65 5.43
C TYR A 150 -3.82 -24.10 6.08
N ILE A 151 -2.84 -23.21 6.25
CA ILE A 151 -1.49 -23.61 6.68
C ILE A 151 -1.50 -24.19 8.10
N ALA A 152 -2.24 -23.58 9.03
CA ALA A 152 -2.38 -24.08 10.40
C ALA A 152 -3.01 -25.49 10.51
N LYS A 153 -3.57 -26.04 9.42
CA LYS A 153 -4.19 -27.37 9.38
C LYS A 153 -3.30 -28.44 8.74
N VAL A 154 -2.16 -28.08 8.16
CA VAL A 154 -1.23 -29.03 7.54
C VAL A 154 -0.39 -29.67 8.64
N LYS A 155 -0.57 -30.97 8.89
CA LYS A 155 0.04 -31.67 10.04
C LYS A 155 1.45 -32.14 9.76
N GLU A 156 1.80 -32.24 8.49
CA GLU A 156 3.04 -32.80 7.96
C GLU A 156 4.14 -31.73 7.83
N LEU A 157 3.88 -30.47 8.19
CA LEU A 157 4.89 -29.42 8.16
C LEU A 157 5.87 -29.59 9.33
N ASP A 158 7.17 -29.56 9.01
CA ASP A 158 8.25 -29.65 9.99
C ASP A 158 8.23 -28.47 10.98
N ASP A 159 7.76 -27.31 10.52
CA ASP A 159 7.52 -26.14 11.37
C ASP A 159 6.10 -26.23 11.97
N PRO A 160 5.96 -26.21 13.31
CA PRO A 160 4.65 -26.25 13.96
C PRO A 160 3.81 -24.98 13.76
N ARG A 161 4.38 -23.87 13.27
CA ARG A 161 3.65 -22.63 12.95
C ARG A 161 4.23 -21.93 11.70
N PRO A 162 4.17 -22.56 10.53
CA PRO A 162 4.63 -21.96 9.30
C PRO A 162 3.73 -20.75 8.99
N LYS A 163 4.34 -19.59 8.80
CA LYS A 163 3.63 -18.38 8.40
C LYS A 163 3.98 -18.05 6.96
N THR A 164 2.95 -17.77 6.16
CA THR A 164 3.20 -17.23 4.84
C THR A 164 3.80 -15.84 4.96
N THR A 165 4.70 -15.50 4.05
CA THR A 165 5.33 -14.17 3.97
C THR A 165 5.15 -13.61 2.57
N CYS A 166 5.18 -12.29 2.42
CA CYS A 166 5.09 -11.64 1.11
C CYS A 166 6.18 -12.16 0.17
N VAL A 167 7.37 -12.45 0.72
CA VAL A 167 8.55 -12.96 0.01
C VAL A 167 8.28 -14.29 -0.69
N MET A 168 7.43 -15.16 -0.13
CA MET A 168 7.13 -16.47 -0.72
C MET A 168 6.55 -16.34 -2.12
N CYS A 169 5.66 -15.36 -2.31
CA CYS A 169 5.06 -15.09 -3.61
C CYS A 169 5.88 -14.06 -4.38
N HIS A 170 6.14 -12.89 -3.81
CA HIS A 170 6.71 -11.75 -4.53
C HIS A 170 8.19 -11.89 -4.86
N ARG A 171 8.98 -12.58 -4.04
CA ARG A 171 10.41 -12.82 -4.30
C ARG A 171 11.21 -11.58 -4.72
N GLY A 172 10.88 -10.41 -4.14
CA GLY A 172 11.53 -9.15 -4.47
C GLY A 172 11.09 -8.49 -5.78
N THR A 173 9.97 -8.92 -6.37
CA THR A 173 9.33 -8.24 -7.50
C THR A 173 7.90 -7.79 -7.15
N PRO A 174 7.51 -6.56 -7.54
CA PRO A 174 6.19 -6.03 -7.21
C PRO A 174 5.07 -6.66 -8.03
N HIS A 175 5.40 -7.21 -9.19
CA HIS A 175 4.47 -7.88 -10.08
C HIS A 175 5.04 -9.26 -10.41
N MET A 176 4.38 -10.28 -9.87
CA MET A 176 4.68 -11.66 -10.20
C MET A 176 3.91 -12.06 -11.46
N PRO A 177 4.55 -12.77 -12.41
CA PRO A 177 3.80 -13.43 -13.45
C PRO A 177 2.91 -14.50 -12.80
N ASN A 178 1.71 -14.68 -13.34
CA ASN A 178 0.80 -15.75 -12.97
C ASN A 178 1.03 -17.03 -13.80
N THR A 179 2.06 -17.02 -14.65
CA THR A 179 2.49 -18.14 -15.49
C THR A 179 4.00 -18.31 -15.37
N MET A 180 4.48 -19.52 -15.61
CA MET A 180 5.90 -19.81 -15.74
C MET A 180 6.26 -19.90 -17.21
N ASP A 181 7.46 -19.44 -17.58
CA ASP A 181 7.97 -19.65 -18.94
C ASP A 181 8.14 -21.15 -19.19
N VAL A 182 7.73 -21.60 -20.38
CA VAL A 182 8.00 -22.97 -20.83
C VAL A 182 9.49 -23.07 -21.13
N PRO A 183 10.25 -23.99 -20.49
CA PRO A 183 11.66 -24.17 -20.80
C PRO A 183 11.84 -24.54 -22.27
N THR A 184 12.47 -23.67 -23.05
CA THR A 184 12.75 -23.89 -24.48
C THR A 184 14.10 -24.59 -24.72
N ALA A 185 14.89 -24.80 -23.66
CA ALA A 185 16.14 -25.54 -23.68
C ALA A 185 16.38 -26.22 -22.32
N PRO A 186 17.22 -27.28 -22.26
CA PRO A 186 17.60 -27.91 -21.00
C PRO A 186 18.27 -26.90 -20.05
N VAL A 187 17.80 -26.81 -18.81
CA VAL A 187 18.47 -26.00 -17.77
C VAL A 187 19.82 -26.65 -17.45
N PRO A 188 20.95 -25.93 -17.56
CA PRO A 188 22.25 -26.47 -17.17
C PRO A 188 22.19 -26.91 -15.71
N GLN A 189 22.38 -28.21 -15.47
CA GLN A 189 22.47 -28.75 -14.11
C GLN A 189 23.68 -28.08 -13.44
N ARG A 190 23.43 -27.24 -12.43
CA ARG A 190 24.52 -26.64 -11.65
C ARG A 190 25.26 -27.80 -10.98
N LYS A 191 26.51 -28.06 -11.38
CA LYS A 191 27.35 -29.08 -10.73
C LYS A 191 27.39 -28.74 -9.24
N ARG A 192 26.84 -29.63 -8.41
CA ARG A 192 27.02 -29.58 -6.95
C ARG A 192 28.50 -29.88 -6.72
N GLY A 193 29.26 -28.84 -6.36
CA GLY A 193 30.63 -28.95 -5.88
C GLY A 193 30.62 -29.27 -4.39
#